data_AF-A0A5B7CHG7-F1
#
_entry.id   AF-A0A5B7CHG7-F1
#
_cell.length_a   1.000
_cell.length_b   1.000
_cell.length_c   1.000
_cell.angle_alpha   90.00
_cell.angle_beta   90.00
_cell.angle_gamma   90.00
#
_symmetry.space_group_name_H-M   'P 1'
#
loop_
_entity.id
_entity.type
_entity.pdbx_description
1 polymer ?
#
loop_
_entity_poly.entity_id
_entity_poly.type
_entity_poly.pdbx_seq_one_letter_code
_entity_poly.pdbx_strand_id
1 'polypeptide(L)'
;MISYGLMKCFINRFEKVVEKSETRGQHLENVSTQLDAFTVSVEHFEEWYIEIVEVIESREVLALDIESYARKIDEISRQRDSRSDDFDGMIRTGKELVTKKDVTDTAPVKDKIKNLEGQWKELNDVLDERARNGKERSEQLLAYEQLRDRCIQWLTTTENMLDNAQPVGLEQDIVKKQTDDLKPILKEYREYGTTIDRLNELGNAYDALLRGERPESPTRRRSSVTPVKRPSITSPLKSPGIALTLFVVLEYV
;
A
#
# COMPACT_ATOMS: atom_id res chain seq x y z
N MET A 1 -15.64 75.53 41.98
CA MET A 1 -16.18 74.86 40.77
C MET A 1 -15.09 74.26 39.87
N ILE A 2 -14.04 74.99 39.49
CA ILE A 2 -13.01 74.52 38.53
C ILE A 2 -12.29 73.23 38.99
N SER A 3 -11.89 73.14 40.28
CA SER A 3 -11.23 71.96 40.84
C SER A 3 -12.11 70.69 40.84
N TYR A 4 -13.41 70.83 41.12
CA TYR A 4 -14.39 69.73 41.06
C TYR A 4 -14.59 69.22 39.62
N GLY A 5 -14.61 70.12 38.63
CA GLY A 5 -14.70 69.76 37.22
C GLY A 5 -13.47 68.98 36.72
N LEU A 6 -12.27 69.42 37.11
CA LEU A 6 -11.02 68.73 36.77
C LEU A 6 -10.93 67.34 37.41
N MET A 7 -11.32 67.21 38.68
CA MET A 7 -11.36 65.93 39.38
C MET A 7 -12.35 64.96 38.71
N LYS A 8 -13.54 65.43 38.32
CA LYS A 8 -14.54 64.61 37.61
C LYS A 8 -14.04 64.15 36.23
N CYS A 9 -13.34 65.00 35.49
CA CYS A 9 -12.70 64.64 34.22
C CYS A 9 -11.58 63.61 34.41
N PHE A 10 -10.77 63.75 35.46
CA PHE A 10 -9.70 62.80 35.79
C PHE A 10 -10.28 61.42 36.12
N ILE A 11 -11.29 61.37 37.00
CA ILE A 11 -11.97 60.12 37.38
C ILE A 11 -12.55 59.43 36.15
N ASN A 12 -13.29 60.15 35.29
CA ASN A 12 -13.86 59.56 34.07
C ASN A 12 -12.79 58.99 33.12
N ARG A 13 -11.64 59.66 33.01
CA ARG A 13 -10.55 59.20 32.16
C ARG A 13 -9.85 57.97 32.75
N PHE A 14 -9.69 57.93 34.07
CA PHE A 14 -9.16 56.77 34.78
C PHE A 14 -10.10 55.57 34.66
N GLU A 15 -11.40 55.74 34.89
CA GLU A 15 -12.43 54.71 34.72
C GLU A 15 -12.37 54.08 33.32
N LYS A 16 -12.29 54.92 32.26
CA LYS A 16 -12.16 54.42 30.87
C LYS A 16 -10.89 53.63 30.62
N VAL A 17 -9.79 53.96 31.28
CA VAL A 17 -8.53 53.20 31.15
C VAL A 17 -8.64 51.88 31.88
N VAL A 18 -9.25 51.86 33.07
CA VAL A 18 -9.52 50.64 33.83
C VAL A 18 -10.42 49.69 33.04
N GLU A 19 -11.55 50.17 32.51
CA GLU A 19 -12.48 49.38 31.69
C GLU A 19 -11.80 48.77 30.46
N LYS A 20 -10.99 49.55 29.74
CA LYS A 20 -10.21 49.05 28.60
C LYS A 20 -9.17 48.01 29.01
N SER A 21 -8.49 48.22 30.13
CA SER A 21 -7.50 47.28 30.66
C SER A 21 -8.15 45.96 31.05
N GLU A 22 -9.31 46.02 31.70
CA GLU A 22 -10.08 44.83 32.10
C GLU A 22 -10.60 44.07 30.88
N THR A 23 -11.18 44.76 29.90
CA THR A 23 -11.65 44.15 28.64
C THR A 23 -10.51 43.46 27.89
N ARG A 24 -9.34 44.10 27.82
CA ARG A 24 -8.16 43.49 27.20
C ARG A 24 -7.66 42.29 28.00
N GLY A 25 -7.69 42.36 29.32
CA GLY A 25 -7.36 41.24 30.20
C GLY A 25 -8.22 40.02 29.91
N GLN A 26 -9.55 40.18 29.91
CA GLN A 26 -10.51 39.12 29.59
C GLN A 26 -10.31 38.56 28.17
N HIS A 27 -10.00 39.42 27.19
CA HIS A 27 -9.72 38.98 25.84
C HIS A 27 -8.45 38.11 25.76
N LEU A 28 -7.36 38.54 26.40
CA LEU A 28 -6.10 37.79 26.42
C LEU A 28 -6.27 36.45 27.14
N GLU A 29 -7.02 36.41 28.24
CA GLU A 29 -7.33 35.17 28.97
C GLU A 29 -8.13 34.19 28.10
N ASN A 30 -9.11 34.68 27.34
CA ASN A 30 -9.87 33.88 26.39
C ASN A 30 -8.98 33.33 25.25
N VAL A 31 -8.10 34.16 24.69
CA VAL A 31 -7.13 33.73 23.67
C VAL A 31 -6.18 32.66 24.24
N SER A 32 -5.63 32.88 25.43
CA SER A 32 -4.75 31.93 26.10
C SER A 32 -5.45 30.58 26.29
N THR A 33 -6.66 30.61 26.85
CA THR A 33 -7.44 29.38 27.10
C THR A 33 -7.72 28.62 25.81
N GLN A 34 -8.06 29.31 24.72
CA GLN A 34 -8.26 28.66 23.41
C GLN A 34 -6.97 28.12 22.81
N LEU A 35 -5.84 28.83 22.98
CA LEU A 35 -4.54 28.39 22.51
C LEU A 35 -4.05 27.16 23.27
N ASP A 36 -4.28 27.11 24.59
CA ASP A 36 -3.94 25.95 25.42
C ASP A 36 -4.78 24.74 24.99
N ALA A 37 -6.10 24.93 24.80
CA ALA A 37 -6.98 23.87 24.31
C ALA A 37 -6.58 23.37 22.91
N PHE A 38 -6.19 24.28 22.01
CA PHE A 38 -5.68 23.92 20.69
C PHE A 38 -4.38 23.13 20.79
N THR A 39 -3.41 23.60 21.58
CA THR A 39 -2.11 22.93 21.77
C THR A 39 -2.27 21.51 22.31
N VAL A 40 -3.11 21.32 23.33
CA VAL A 40 -3.40 19.99 23.90
C VAL A 40 -4.08 19.07 22.87
N SER A 41 -5.02 19.59 22.08
CA SER A 41 -5.68 18.80 21.02
C SER A 41 -4.67 18.35 19.96
N VAL A 42 -3.75 19.24 19.59
CA VAL A 42 -2.67 19.00 18.64
C VAL A 42 -1.72 17.91 19.14
N GLU A 43 -1.31 17.96 20.41
CA GLU A 43 -0.44 16.93 21.00
C GLU A 43 -1.10 15.54 20.94
N HIS A 44 -2.36 15.43 21.36
CA HIS A 44 -3.09 14.17 21.29
C HIS A 44 -3.26 13.64 19.86
N PHE A 45 -3.50 14.54 18.88
CA PHE A 45 -3.57 14.15 17.48
C PHE A 45 -2.22 13.64 16.97
N GLU A 46 -1.13 14.35 17.27
CA GLU A 46 0.21 13.97 16.79
C GLU A 46 0.68 12.64 17.41
N GLU A 47 0.41 12.41 18.69
CA GLU A 47 0.67 11.13 19.34
C GLU A 47 -0.07 9.98 18.65
N TRP A 48 -1.38 10.16 18.43
CA TRP A 48 -2.19 9.16 17.72
C TRP A 48 -1.74 8.98 16.27
N TYR A 49 -1.37 10.06 15.58
CA TYR A 49 -0.91 10.00 14.20
C TYR A 49 0.39 9.18 14.07
N ILE A 50 1.34 9.38 14.99
CA ILE A 50 2.58 8.59 15.02
C ILE A 50 2.25 7.11 15.23
N GLU A 51 1.40 6.79 16.21
CA GLU A 51 0.99 5.42 16.50
C GLU A 51 0.32 4.76 15.29
N ILE A 52 -0.65 5.42 14.67
CA ILE A 52 -1.43 4.82 13.59
C ILE A 52 -0.59 4.60 12.33
N VAL A 53 0.30 5.53 12.00
CA VAL A 53 1.23 5.39 10.88
C VAL A 53 2.20 4.23 11.13
N GLU A 54 2.76 4.12 12.34
CA GLU A 54 3.63 3.01 12.72
C GLU A 54 2.92 1.66 12.58
N VAL A 55 1.65 1.56 13.02
CA VAL A 55 0.85 0.34 12.88
C VAL A 55 0.60 0.00 11.41
N ILE A 56 0.17 0.97 10.59
CA ILE A 56 -0.12 0.76 9.15
C ILE A 56 1.11 0.26 8.38
N GLU A 57 2.30 0.78 8.74
CA GLU A 57 3.55 0.45 8.07
C GLU A 57 4.32 -0.71 8.70
N SER A 58 3.82 -1.23 9.83
CA SER A 58 4.47 -2.32 10.54
C SER A 58 4.61 -3.57 9.66
N ARG A 59 5.76 -4.23 9.78
CA ARG A 59 6.01 -5.50 9.09
C ARG A 59 4.98 -6.57 9.47
N GLU A 60 4.47 -6.52 10.70
CA GLU A 60 3.42 -7.41 11.18
C GLU A 60 2.14 -7.25 10.35
N VAL A 61 1.64 -6.03 10.20
CA VAL A 61 0.43 -5.76 9.39
C VAL A 61 0.68 -6.13 7.93
N LEU A 62 1.83 -5.76 7.36
CA LEU A 62 2.12 -6.02 5.94
C LEU A 62 2.27 -7.51 5.59
N ALA A 63 2.59 -8.36 6.57
CA ALA A 63 2.78 -9.80 6.43
C ALA A 63 1.52 -10.63 6.75
N LEU A 64 0.40 -9.99 7.11
CA LEU A 64 -0.88 -10.68 7.30
C LEU A 64 -1.35 -11.35 6.01
N ASP A 65 -2.11 -12.44 6.16
CA ASP A 65 -2.86 -13.03 5.05
C ASP A 65 -3.89 -12.05 4.49
N ILE A 66 -4.39 -12.30 3.28
CA ILE A 66 -5.27 -11.37 2.54
C ILE A 66 -6.51 -10.99 3.35
N GLU A 67 -7.15 -11.94 4.05
CA GLU A 67 -8.38 -11.68 4.78
C GLU A 67 -8.09 -10.87 6.05
N SER A 68 -7.08 -11.27 6.81
CA SER A 68 -6.66 -10.55 8.01
C SER A 68 -6.14 -9.14 7.68
N TYR A 69 -5.39 -8.99 6.59
CA TYR A 69 -4.90 -7.71 6.10
C TYR A 69 -6.06 -6.77 5.76
N ALA A 70 -7.03 -7.24 4.97
CA ALA A 70 -8.19 -6.43 4.57
C ALA A 70 -9.00 -5.98 5.79
N ARG A 71 -9.25 -6.88 6.75
CA ARG A 71 -9.92 -6.53 8.01
C ARG A 71 -9.12 -5.50 8.82
N LYS A 72 -7.79 -5.63 8.86
CA LYS A 72 -6.93 -4.71 9.61
C LYS A 72 -6.93 -3.30 9.01
N ILE A 73 -6.87 -3.18 7.68
CA ILE A 73 -6.96 -1.88 6.99
C ILE A 73 -8.36 -1.25 7.17
N ASP A 74 -9.44 -2.04 7.15
CA ASP A 74 -10.80 -1.56 7.42
C ASP A 74 -10.94 -1.08 8.88
N GLU A 75 -10.38 -1.82 9.84
CA GLU A 75 -10.33 -1.40 11.25
C GLU A 75 -9.64 -0.04 11.41
N ILE A 76 -8.45 0.12 10.83
CA ILE A 76 -7.67 1.37 10.91
C ILE A 76 -8.43 2.52 10.23
N SER A 77 -9.05 2.26 9.07
CA SER A 77 -9.86 3.26 8.37
C SER A 77 -11.02 3.75 9.26
N ARG A 78 -11.69 2.85 9.98
CA ARG A 78 -12.74 3.24 10.94
C ARG A 78 -12.21 4.03 12.12
N GLN A 79 -11.02 3.69 12.63
CA GLN A 79 -10.37 4.47 13.69
C GLN A 79 -10.08 5.89 13.20
N ARG A 80 -9.55 6.06 11.98
CA ARG A 80 -9.38 7.37 11.33
C ARG A 80 -10.71 8.10 11.21
N ASP A 81 -11.74 7.46 10.68
CA ASP A 81 -13.05 8.07 10.47
C ASP A 81 -13.67 8.58 11.78
N SER A 82 -13.53 7.81 12.87
CA SER A 82 -14.02 8.21 14.20
C SER A 82 -13.38 9.47 14.76
N ARG A 83 -12.20 9.86 14.25
CA ARG A 83 -11.44 11.04 14.68
C ARG A 83 -11.58 12.23 13.73
N SER A 84 -12.31 12.09 12.62
CA SER A 84 -12.46 13.15 11.62
C SER A 84 -13.10 14.41 12.21
N ASP A 85 -14.14 14.25 13.02
CA ASP A 85 -14.86 15.39 13.64
C ASP A 85 -13.97 16.13 14.65
N ASP A 86 -13.17 15.38 15.42
CA ASP A 86 -12.21 15.96 16.39
C ASP A 86 -11.11 16.74 15.66
N PHE A 87 -10.59 16.17 14.57
CA PHE A 87 -9.62 16.85 13.71
C PHE A 87 -10.19 18.15 13.12
N ASP A 88 -11.39 18.10 12.54
CA ASP A 88 -12.06 19.27 11.99
C ASP A 88 -12.33 20.35 13.06
N GLY A 89 -12.71 19.93 14.26
CA GLY A 89 -12.87 20.81 15.43
C GLY A 89 -11.56 21.49 15.85
N MET A 90 -10.45 20.74 15.87
CA MET A 90 -9.11 21.25 16.16
C MET A 90 -8.66 22.28 15.11
N ILE A 91 -8.80 21.96 13.82
CA ILE A 91 -8.45 22.86 12.72
C ILE A 91 -9.28 24.14 12.75
N ARG A 92 -10.60 24.02 13.02
CA ARG A 92 -11.49 25.18 13.19
C ARG A 92 -11.04 26.07 14.35
N THR A 93 -10.73 25.49 15.50
CA THR A 93 -10.22 26.25 16.67
C THR A 93 -8.93 27.01 16.33
N GLY A 94 -7.99 26.36 15.63
CA GLY A 94 -6.78 27.02 15.15
C GLY A 94 -7.07 28.18 14.19
N LYS A 95 -8.01 28.00 13.25
CA LYS A 95 -8.42 29.06 12.31
C LYS A 95 -9.08 30.23 13.03
N GLU A 96 -9.92 29.97 14.04
CA GLU A 96 -10.53 31.00 14.88
C GLU A 96 -9.46 31.84 15.60
N LEU A 97 -8.45 31.20 16.21
CA LEU A 97 -7.31 31.88 16.85
C LEU A 97 -6.57 32.83 15.90
N VAL A 98 -6.35 32.39 14.66
CA VAL A 98 -5.66 33.18 13.62
C VAL A 98 -6.45 34.41 13.17
N THR A 99 -7.79 34.35 13.22
CA THR A 99 -8.66 35.45 12.76
C THR A 99 -8.88 36.54 13.80
N LYS A 100 -8.48 36.33 15.07
CA LYS A 100 -8.62 37.32 16.13
C LYS A 100 -7.70 38.53 15.86
N LYS A 101 -8.31 39.70 15.69
CA LYS A 101 -7.64 40.95 15.27
C LYS A 101 -6.57 41.46 16.24
N ASP A 102 -6.67 41.10 17.51
CA ASP A 102 -5.76 41.56 18.56
C ASP A 102 -4.58 40.58 18.82
N VAL A 103 -4.49 39.49 18.04
CA VAL A 103 -3.37 38.54 18.08
C VAL A 103 -2.36 38.91 17.00
N THR A 104 -1.19 39.39 17.41
CA THR A 104 -0.17 39.90 16.48
C THR A 104 0.72 38.81 15.89
N ASP A 105 0.96 37.74 16.64
CA ASP A 105 1.80 36.61 16.19
C ASP A 105 0.94 35.37 15.94
N THR A 106 0.50 35.23 14.68
CA THR A 106 -0.35 34.11 14.24
C THR A 106 0.39 33.12 13.35
N ALA A 107 1.65 33.40 12.99
CA ALA A 107 2.42 32.56 12.07
C ALA A 107 2.62 31.12 12.60
N PRO A 108 2.98 30.89 13.88
CA PRO A 108 3.15 29.54 14.40
C PRO A 108 1.89 28.69 14.31
N VAL A 109 0.72 29.28 14.63
CA VAL A 109 -0.57 28.59 14.57
C VAL A 109 -0.95 28.27 13.12
N LYS A 110 -0.71 29.19 12.17
CA LYS A 110 -0.94 28.94 10.74
C LYS A 110 -0.08 27.79 10.21
N ASP A 111 1.20 27.79 10.55
CA ASP A 111 2.13 26.75 10.10
C ASP A 111 1.76 25.39 10.70
N LYS A 112 1.36 25.37 11.98
CA LYS A 112 0.89 24.14 12.65
C LYS A 112 -0.38 23.59 12.00
N ILE A 113 -1.39 24.44 11.72
CA ILE A 113 -2.61 24.03 10.98
C ILE A 113 -2.25 23.40 9.64
N LYS A 114 -1.37 24.04 8.87
CA LYS A 114 -0.93 23.53 7.57
C LYS A 114 -0.24 22.17 7.68
N ASN A 115 0.59 21.98 8.71
CA ASN A 115 1.24 20.70 8.98
C ASN A 115 0.20 19.60 9.29
N LEU A 116 -0.76 19.89 10.16
CA LEU A 116 -1.82 18.95 10.55
C LEU A 116 -2.71 18.56 9.35
N GLU A 117 -3.11 19.53 8.53
CA GLU A 117 -3.84 19.28 7.27
C GLU A 117 -3.02 18.40 6.31
N GLY A 118 -1.70 18.59 6.28
CA GLY A 118 -0.77 17.75 5.53
C GLY A 118 -0.73 16.31 6.04
N GLN A 119 -0.52 16.13 7.35
CA GLN A 119 -0.48 14.81 8.01
C GLN A 119 -1.79 14.04 7.83
N TRP A 120 -2.93 14.71 7.99
CA TRP A 120 -4.23 14.09 7.77
C TRP A 120 -4.40 13.61 6.33
N LYS A 121 -3.99 14.45 5.36
CA LYS A 121 -4.01 14.06 3.95
C LYS A 121 -3.09 12.87 3.67
N GLU A 122 -1.87 12.90 4.19
CA GLU A 122 -0.90 11.81 4.03
C GLU A 122 -1.44 10.49 4.59
N LEU A 123 -2.06 10.51 5.78
CA LEU A 123 -2.71 9.34 6.36
C LEU A 123 -3.78 8.76 5.41
N ASN A 124 -4.59 9.63 4.79
CA ASN A 124 -5.62 9.21 3.85
C ASN A 124 -5.01 8.58 2.60
N ASP A 125 -3.98 9.21 2.03
CA ASP A 125 -3.28 8.71 0.85
C ASP A 125 -2.62 7.35 1.13
N VAL A 126 -2.03 7.17 2.31
CA VAL A 126 -1.45 5.89 2.75
C VAL A 126 -2.55 4.84 2.90
N LEU A 127 -3.68 5.14 3.55
CA LEU A 127 -4.77 4.17 3.73
C LEU A 127 -5.36 3.72 2.39
N ASP A 128 -5.59 4.64 1.46
CA ASP A 128 -6.09 4.33 0.13
C ASP A 128 -5.13 3.43 -0.65
N GLU A 129 -3.82 3.72 -0.58
CA GLU A 129 -2.78 2.89 -1.19
C GLU A 129 -2.73 1.48 -0.56
N ARG A 130 -2.82 1.37 0.76
CA ARG A 130 -2.84 0.08 1.46
C ARG A 130 -4.09 -0.74 1.12
N ALA A 131 -5.26 -0.11 1.10
CA ALA A 131 -6.50 -0.76 0.69
C ALA A 131 -6.42 -1.27 -0.76
N ARG A 132 -5.87 -0.46 -1.67
CA ARG A 132 -5.63 -0.85 -3.06
C ARG A 132 -4.68 -2.04 -3.16
N ASN A 133 -3.57 -2.02 -2.43
CA ASN A 133 -2.59 -3.10 -2.42
C ASN A 133 -3.19 -4.42 -1.90
N GLY A 134 -4.02 -4.36 -0.85
CA GLY A 134 -4.76 -5.52 -0.36
C GLY A 134 -5.71 -6.11 -1.42
N LYS A 135 -6.43 -5.24 -2.13
CA LYS A 135 -7.31 -5.64 -3.24
C LYS A 135 -6.51 -6.27 -4.39
N GLU A 136 -5.40 -5.66 -4.78
CA GLU A 136 -4.54 -6.18 -5.86
C GLU A 136 -3.94 -7.55 -5.48
N ARG A 137 -3.47 -7.72 -4.24
CA ARG A 137 -3.02 -9.03 -3.72
C ARG A 137 -4.11 -10.09 -3.87
N SER A 138 -5.34 -9.76 -3.48
CA SER A 138 -6.49 -10.67 -3.60
C SER A 138 -6.81 -11.02 -5.04
N GLU A 139 -6.79 -10.05 -5.96
CA GLU A 139 -7.08 -10.25 -7.37
C GLU A 139 -6.02 -11.11 -8.07
N GLN A 140 -4.73 -10.86 -7.79
CA GLN A 140 -3.63 -11.64 -8.35
C GLN A 140 -3.65 -13.09 -7.83
N LEU A 141 -3.90 -13.30 -6.53
CA LEU A 141 -4.01 -14.65 -5.98
C LEU A 141 -5.18 -15.40 -6.62
N LEU A 142 -6.36 -14.78 -6.71
CA LEU A 142 -7.54 -15.42 -7.31
C LEU A 142 -7.28 -15.79 -8.77
N ALA A 143 -6.66 -14.90 -9.55
CA ALA A 143 -6.30 -15.17 -10.93
C ALA A 143 -5.28 -16.32 -11.05
N TYR A 144 -4.28 -16.34 -10.16
CA TYR A 144 -3.30 -17.42 -10.07
C TYR A 144 -3.96 -18.76 -9.76
N GLU A 145 -4.81 -18.82 -8.74
CA GLU A 145 -5.50 -20.05 -8.32
C GLU A 145 -6.41 -20.59 -9.42
N GLN A 146 -7.20 -19.72 -10.08
CA GLN A 146 -8.05 -20.13 -11.19
C GLN A 146 -7.26 -20.70 -12.37
N LEU A 147 -6.11 -20.09 -12.70
CA LEU A 147 -5.27 -20.57 -13.79
C LEU A 147 -4.53 -21.85 -13.39
N ARG A 148 -4.05 -21.95 -12.16
CA ARG A 148 -3.45 -23.16 -11.58
C ARG A 148 -4.42 -24.33 -11.69
N ASP A 149 -5.67 -24.15 -11.29
CA ASP A 149 -6.68 -25.21 -11.32
C ASP A 149 -6.97 -25.68 -12.74
N ARG A 150 -7.01 -24.75 -13.72
CA ARG A 150 -7.11 -25.10 -15.15
C ARG A 150 -5.90 -25.89 -15.64
N CYS A 151 -4.68 -25.50 -15.24
CA CYS A 151 -3.46 -26.22 -15.57
C CYS A 151 -3.47 -27.64 -14.99
N ILE A 152 -3.87 -27.79 -13.72
CA ILE A 152 -3.99 -29.10 -13.07
C ILE A 152 -5.02 -29.98 -13.79
N GLN A 153 -6.17 -29.42 -14.15
CA GLN A 153 -7.20 -30.16 -14.90
C GLN A 153 -6.71 -30.60 -16.28
N TRP A 154 -6.00 -29.72 -16.99
CA TRP A 154 -5.40 -30.04 -18.29
C TRP A 154 -4.36 -31.16 -18.15
N LEU A 155 -3.40 -31.03 -17.22
CA LEU A 155 -2.40 -32.05 -16.93
C LEU A 155 -3.05 -33.39 -16.61
N THR A 156 -4.02 -33.40 -15.69
CA THR A 156 -4.75 -34.62 -15.30
C THR A 156 -5.44 -35.27 -16.51
N THR A 157 -6.02 -34.48 -17.40
CA THR A 157 -6.70 -35.01 -18.60
C THR A 157 -5.68 -35.59 -19.58
N THR A 158 -4.59 -34.86 -19.84
CA THR A 158 -3.53 -35.31 -20.75
C THR A 158 -2.80 -36.55 -20.23
N GLU A 159 -2.50 -36.62 -18.93
CA GLU A 159 -1.91 -37.80 -18.29
C GLU A 159 -2.82 -39.02 -18.41
N ASN A 160 -4.11 -38.87 -18.11
CA ASN A 160 -5.07 -39.96 -18.29
C ASN A 160 -5.19 -40.42 -19.75
N MET A 161 -5.10 -39.51 -20.72
CA MET A 161 -5.10 -39.88 -22.15
C MET A 161 -3.85 -40.67 -22.53
N LEU A 162 -2.69 -40.31 -21.98
CA LEU A 162 -1.42 -41.00 -22.24
C LEU A 162 -1.36 -42.36 -21.53
N ASP A 163 -1.87 -42.46 -20.30
CA ASP A 163 -1.93 -43.72 -19.55
C ASP A 163 -2.87 -44.75 -20.18
N ASN A 164 -3.97 -44.28 -20.79
CA ASN A 164 -4.92 -45.13 -21.51
C ASN A 164 -4.51 -45.39 -22.97
N ALA A 165 -3.36 -44.87 -23.43
CA ALA A 165 -2.88 -45.13 -24.78
C ALA A 165 -2.53 -46.61 -24.96
N GLN A 166 -2.88 -47.19 -26.11
CA GLN A 166 -2.59 -48.60 -26.36
C GLN A 166 -1.07 -48.86 -26.38
N PRO A 167 -0.61 -50.04 -25.91
CA PRO A 167 0.79 -50.44 -26.01
C PRO A 167 1.33 -50.29 -27.43
N VAL A 168 2.60 -49.93 -27.58
CA VAL A 168 3.22 -49.72 -28.88
C VAL A 168 3.09 -50.99 -29.73
N GLY A 169 2.44 -50.87 -30.90
CA GLY A 169 2.25 -51.99 -31.82
C GLY A 169 3.55 -52.35 -32.56
N LEU A 170 3.69 -53.61 -32.97
CA LEU A 170 4.82 -54.05 -33.81
C LEU A 170 4.54 -53.90 -35.32
N GLU A 171 3.26 -53.70 -35.69
CA GLU A 171 2.83 -53.51 -37.07
C GLU A 171 2.94 -52.05 -37.48
N GLN A 172 3.42 -51.81 -38.71
CA GLN A 172 3.67 -50.46 -39.23
C GLN A 172 2.42 -49.57 -39.20
N ASP A 173 1.24 -50.11 -39.47
CA ASP A 173 0.00 -49.34 -39.52
C ASP A 173 -0.50 -48.93 -38.13
N ILE A 174 -0.26 -49.76 -37.10
CA ILE A 174 -0.56 -49.43 -35.70
C ILE A 174 0.37 -48.31 -35.21
N VAL A 175 1.66 -48.40 -35.53
CA VAL A 175 2.65 -47.36 -35.16
C VAL A 175 2.33 -46.02 -35.84
N LYS A 176 1.90 -46.04 -37.11
CA LYS A 176 1.45 -44.82 -37.82
C LYS A 176 0.26 -44.18 -37.12
N LYS A 177 -0.76 -44.98 -36.78
CA LYS A 177 -1.95 -44.50 -36.06
C LYS A 177 -1.59 -43.90 -34.71
N GLN A 178 -0.76 -44.58 -33.91
CA GLN A 178 -0.27 -44.06 -32.62
C GLN A 178 0.51 -42.74 -32.78
N THR A 179 1.31 -42.62 -33.84
CA THR A 179 2.02 -41.38 -34.15
C THR A 179 1.06 -40.26 -34.50
N ASP A 180 0.01 -40.55 -35.26
CA ASP A 180 -1.01 -39.56 -35.62
C ASP A 180 -1.86 -39.14 -34.41
N ASP A 181 -2.16 -40.06 -33.50
CA ASP A 181 -2.90 -39.79 -32.25
C ASP A 181 -2.09 -38.93 -31.26
N LEU A 182 -0.75 -39.02 -31.27
CA LEU A 182 0.13 -38.21 -30.41
C LEU A 182 0.39 -36.79 -30.93
N LYS A 183 0.29 -36.55 -32.25
CA LYS A 183 0.49 -35.21 -32.85
C LYS A 183 -0.40 -34.11 -32.24
N PRO A 184 -1.72 -34.28 -32.05
CA PRO A 184 -2.55 -33.25 -31.43
C PRO A 184 -2.15 -32.98 -29.98
N ILE A 185 -1.80 -34.02 -29.22
CA ILE A 185 -1.34 -33.88 -27.82
C ILE A 185 -0.05 -33.06 -27.75
N LEU A 186 0.92 -33.35 -28.63
CA LEU A 186 2.17 -32.58 -28.71
C LEU A 186 1.95 -31.12 -29.16
N LYS A 187 0.96 -30.88 -30.02
CA LYS A 187 0.58 -29.53 -30.42
C LYS A 187 -0.01 -28.77 -29.24
N GLU A 188 -0.97 -29.37 -28.54
CA GLU A 188 -1.62 -28.79 -27.37
C GLU A 188 -0.62 -28.51 -26.25
N TYR A 189 0.31 -29.44 -25.98
CA TYR A 189 1.41 -29.23 -25.04
C TYR A 189 2.23 -27.98 -25.35
N ARG A 190 2.57 -27.74 -26.63
CA ARG A 190 3.32 -26.54 -27.04
C ARG A 190 2.50 -25.27 -26.87
N GLU A 191 1.20 -25.32 -27.16
CA GLU A 191 0.30 -24.18 -27.02
C GLU A 191 0.09 -23.83 -25.53
N TYR A 192 -0.02 -24.84 -24.67
CA TYR A 192 -0.20 -24.69 -23.23
C TYR A 192 1.00 -24.05 -22.52
N GLY A 193 2.19 -24.08 -23.12
CA GLY A 193 3.38 -23.39 -22.60
C GLY A 193 3.12 -21.91 -22.28
N THR A 194 2.36 -21.21 -23.13
CA THR A 194 1.98 -19.80 -22.90
C THR A 194 1.09 -19.61 -21.66
N THR A 195 0.29 -20.62 -21.32
CA THR A 195 -0.57 -20.62 -20.12
C THR A 195 0.27 -20.81 -18.87
N ILE A 196 1.30 -21.67 -18.93
CA ILE A 196 2.27 -21.86 -17.84
C ILE A 196 3.11 -20.60 -17.63
N ASP A 197 3.57 -19.95 -18.71
CA ASP A 197 4.27 -18.67 -18.61
C ASP A 197 3.40 -17.62 -17.91
N ARG A 198 2.12 -17.53 -18.27
CA ARG A 198 1.17 -16.64 -17.62
C ARG A 198 0.93 -16.97 -16.15
N LEU A 199 0.87 -18.26 -15.80
CA LEU A 199 0.75 -18.70 -14.40
C LEU A 199 1.96 -18.25 -13.57
N ASN A 200 3.16 -18.39 -14.12
CA ASN A 200 4.40 -17.92 -13.47
C ASN A 200 4.40 -16.39 -13.32
N GLU A 201 3.92 -15.64 -14.31
CA GLU A 201 3.77 -14.18 -14.20
C GLU A 201 2.85 -13.77 -13.06
N LEU A 202 1.68 -14.42 -12.92
CA LEU A 202 0.73 -14.14 -11.84
C LEU A 202 1.31 -14.47 -10.46
N GLY A 203 2.00 -15.62 -10.34
CA GLY A 203 2.68 -16.00 -9.10
C GLY A 203 3.75 -14.99 -8.69
N ASN A 204 4.59 -14.57 -9.65
CA ASN A 204 5.62 -13.55 -9.41
C ASN A 204 5.02 -12.19 -9.03
N ALA A 205 3.90 -11.79 -9.66
CA ALA A 205 3.21 -10.55 -9.33
C ALA A 205 2.63 -10.57 -7.91
N TYR A 206 2.03 -11.70 -7.51
CA TYR A 206 1.54 -11.89 -6.15
C TYR A 206 2.68 -11.85 -5.11
N ASP A 207 3.79 -12.55 -5.37
CA ASP A 207 4.96 -12.57 -4.50
C ASP A 207 5.61 -11.17 -4.34
N ALA A 208 5.67 -10.40 -5.43
CA ALA A 208 6.19 -9.03 -5.40
C ALA A 208 5.37 -8.15 -4.45
N LEU A 209 4.03 -8.25 -4.52
CA LEU A 209 3.12 -7.52 -3.64
C LEU A 209 3.28 -7.90 -2.17
N LEU A 210 3.58 -9.17 -1.85
CA LEU A 210 3.84 -9.63 -0.48
C LEU A 210 5.17 -9.10 0.08
N ARG A 211 6.20 -8.97 -0.76
CA ARG A 211 7.51 -8.43 -0.37
C ARG A 211 7.53 -6.90 -0.22
N GLY A 212 6.46 -6.21 -0.64
CA GLY A 212 6.43 -4.76 -0.73
C GLY A 212 7.30 -4.22 -1.87
N GLU A 213 7.78 -5.09 -2.76
CA GLU A 213 8.51 -4.73 -3.95
C GLU A 213 7.47 -4.54 -5.07
N ARG A 214 7.17 -3.28 -5.39
CA ARG A 214 6.43 -2.96 -6.61
C ARG A 214 7.16 -3.63 -7.79
N PRO A 215 6.49 -4.35 -8.71
CA PRO A 215 7.21 -5.04 -9.78
C PRO A 215 8.01 -4.02 -10.58
N GLU A 216 9.34 -4.17 -10.61
CA GLU A 216 10.16 -3.45 -11.57
C GLU A 216 9.67 -3.83 -12.96
N SER A 217 9.35 -2.82 -13.77
CA SER A 217 9.03 -2.97 -15.19
C SER A 217 10.02 -3.93 -15.87
N PRO A 218 9.59 -4.84 -16.78
CA PRO A 218 10.42 -5.93 -17.29
C PRO A 218 11.64 -5.52 -18.13
N THR A 219 12.00 -4.24 -18.21
CA THR A 219 12.90 -3.71 -19.23
C THR A 219 14.36 -3.57 -18.81
N ARG A 220 14.76 -3.91 -17.58
CA ARG A 220 16.19 -3.88 -17.24
C ARG A 220 16.80 -5.26 -17.20
N ARG A 221 17.02 -5.80 -18.41
CA ARG A 221 18.02 -6.83 -18.65
C ARG A 221 19.30 -6.49 -17.88
N ARG A 222 19.60 -7.34 -16.92
CA ARG A 222 20.88 -7.42 -16.21
C ARG A 222 21.98 -7.74 -17.22
N SER A 223 22.57 -6.72 -17.83
CA SER A 223 23.83 -6.85 -18.57
C SER A 223 24.99 -6.79 -17.59
N SER A 224 25.32 -7.95 -17.00
CA SER A 224 26.56 -8.10 -16.24
C SER A 224 27.61 -8.82 -17.07
N VAL A 225 28.79 -8.21 -17.09
CA VAL A 225 30.13 -8.78 -17.34
C VAL A 225 30.64 -8.80 -18.79
N THR A 226 31.78 -8.13 -18.95
CA THR A 226 32.63 -8.04 -20.15
C THR A 226 33.35 -9.36 -20.46
N PRO A 227 33.70 -9.64 -21.74
CA PRO A 227 34.23 -10.93 -22.17
C PRO A 227 35.77 -10.92 -22.26
N VAL A 228 36.43 -11.87 -21.58
CA VAL A 228 37.83 -12.23 -21.85
C VAL A 228 37.88 -13.38 -22.87
N LYS A 229 38.55 -13.14 -23.99
CA LYS A 229 38.83 -14.12 -25.06
C LYS A 229 40.01 -15.01 -24.70
N ARG A 230 39.95 -16.32 -25.02
CA ARG A 230 41.00 -17.11 -25.74
C ARG A 230 40.55 -18.58 -25.99
N PRO A 231 41.21 -19.35 -26.89
CA PRO A 231 40.56 -19.88 -28.09
C PRO A 231 40.35 -21.41 -28.14
N SER A 232 39.60 -21.78 -29.19
CA SER A 232 39.17 -23.08 -29.74
C SER A 232 40.09 -24.30 -29.63
N ILE A 233 39.49 -25.46 -29.30
CA ILE A 233 39.83 -26.78 -29.85
C ILE A 233 38.52 -27.53 -30.23
N THR A 234 38.65 -28.28 -31.31
CA THR A 234 37.74 -29.00 -32.21
C THR A 234 36.76 -30.03 -31.61
N SER A 235 35.63 -30.19 -32.31
CA SER A 235 34.48 -31.15 -32.22
C SER A 235 34.87 -32.65 -32.22
N PRO A 236 33.94 -33.67 -32.15
CA PRO A 236 32.48 -33.61 -32.23
C PRO A 236 31.62 -34.59 -31.35
N LEU A 237 30.30 -34.37 -31.40
CA LEU A 237 29.17 -35.32 -31.22
C LEU A 237 28.93 -35.99 -29.84
N LYS A 238 27.83 -35.59 -29.17
CA LYS A 238 26.79 -36.51 -28.63
C LYS A 238 25.52 -35.75 -28.21
N SER A 239 24.39 -36.41 -28.47
CA SER A 239 22.97 -36.06 -28.28
C SER A 239 22.59 -35.35 -26.96
N PRO A 240 21.59 -34.44 -26.94
CA PRO A 240 21.06 -33.85 -25.72
C PRO A 240 20.04 -34.78 -25.03
N GLY A 241 20.43 -35.32 -23.87
CA GLY A 241 19.47 -35.82 -22.88
C GLY A 241 19.03 -34.68 -21.97
N ILE A 242 17.78 -34.23 -22.12
CA ILE A 242 17.14 -33.23 -21.26
C ILE A 242 15.85 -33.85 -20.74
N ALA A 243 15.86 -34.35 -19.50
CA ALA A 243 14.64 -34.67 -18.75
C ALA A 243 14.98 -34.88 -17.27
N LEU A 244 15.36 -33.82 -16.54
CA LEU A 244 15.41 -33.88 -15.06
C LEU A 244 15.12 -32.54 -14.35
N THR A 245 14.55 -31.53 -15.04
CA THR A 245 14.26 -30.22 -14.43
C THR A 245 12.80 -29.98 -14.04
N LEU A 246 12.00 -31.04 -13.91
CA LEU A 246 10.58 -30.94 -13.50
C LEU A 246 10.29 -31.43 -12.08
N PHE A 247 11.31 -31.79 -11.29
CA PHE A 247 11.12 -32.41 -9.98
C PHE A 247 11.12 -31.43 -8.78
N VAL A 248 11.09 -30.12 -8.97
CA VAL A 248 11.23 -29.15 -7.84
C VAL A 248 9.96 -28.37 -7.50
N VAL A 249 8.84 -28.55 -8.23
CA VAL A 249 7.62 -27.74 -7.97
C VAL A 249 6.53 -28.49 -7.19
N LEU A 250 6.78 -29.74 -6.75
CA LEU A 250 5.80 -30.54 -5.99
C LEU A 250 6.33 -31.07 -4.64
N GLU A 251 7.16 -30.31 -3.96
CA GLU A 251 7.35 -30.48 -2.51
C GLU A 251 7.02 -29.15 -1.84
N TYR A 252 5.74 -28.91 -1.57
CA TYR A 252 5.19 -28.15 -0.43
C TYR A 252 3.65 -28.19 -0.56
N VAL A 253 3.10 -29.37 -0.28
CA VAL A 253 1.77 -29.52 0.33
C VAL A 253 2.01 -29.97 1.76
#